data_AF-A0AAD1TRK6-F1
#
_entry.id   AF-A0AAD1TRK6-F1
#
_cell.length_a   1.000
_cell.length_b   1.000
_cell.length_c   1.000
_cell.angle_alpha   90.00
_cell.angle_beta   90.00
_cell.angle_gamma   90.00
#
_symmetry.space_group_name_H-M   'P 1'
#
loop_
_entity.id
_entity.type
_entity.pdbx_description
1 polymer ?
#
loop_
_entity_poly.entity_id
_entity_poly.type
_entity_poly.pdbx_seq_one_letter_code
_entity_poly.pdbx_strand_id
1 'polypeptide(L)'
;MNSVPPNEESGKSSENDQQQPLAMLQKSDLEMVRVLDDLIYLLIRKGVIAITDLPPMAQVKLMNRANARQELGGLEQLLGGDDSIF
;
A
#
# COMPACT_ATOMS: atom_id res chain seq x y z
N MET A 1 32.46 -43.55 29.37
CA MET A 1 32.28 -43.26 27.93
C MET A 1 31.21 -42.19 27.79
N ASN A 2 31.57 -40.98 27.38
CA ASN A 2 30.58 -39.97 26.99
C ASN A 2 30.09 -40.31 25.59
N SER A 3 28.78 -40.44 25.42
CA SER A 3 28.13 -40.40 24.11
C SER A 3 27.40 -39.08 23.97
N VAL A 4 27.91 -38.27 23.05
CA VAL A 4 27.34 -37.00 22.57
C VAL A 4 26.00 -37.27 21.87
N PRO A 5 24.96 -36.41 22.02
CA PRO A 5 23.71 -36.57 21.25
C PRO A 5 23.87 -36.06 19.81
N PRO A 6 23.26 -36.71 18.79
CA PRO A 6 23.26 -36.19 17.43
C PRO A 6 22.07 -35.23 17.20
N ASN A 7 22.40 -33.98 16.95
CA ASN A 7 21.75 -32.99 16.06
C ASN A 7 20.27 -33.19 15.64
N GLU A 8 19.40 -32.29 16.10
CA GLU A 8 18.17 -31.89 15.38
C GLU A 8 18.00 -30.36 15.44
N GLU A 9 18.91 -29.58 14.87
CA GLU A 9 18.63 -28.16 14.60
C GLU A 9 19.59 -27.61 13.54
N SER A 10 19.32 -27.89 12.26
CA SER A 10 19.98 -27.17 11.15
C SER A 10 19.21 -27.38 9.85
N GLY A 11 18.10 -26.66 9.68
CA GLY A 11 17.33 -26.75 8.43
C GLY A 11 16.35 -25.62 8.12
N LYS A 12 16.24 -24.54 8.92
CA LYS A 12 15.19 -23.50 8.71
C LYS A 12 15.67 -22.05 8.63
N SER A 13 16.98 -21.77 8.69
CA SER A 13 17.47 -20.39 8.72
C SER A 13 17.60 -19.73 7.34
N SER A 14 17.76 -20.47 6.24
CA SER A 14 18.16 -19.85 4.96
C SER A 14 17.02 -19.37 4.05
N GLU A 15 15.77 -19.81 4.27
CA GLU A 15 14.62 -19.35 3.46
C GLU A 15 13.97 -18.07 4.02
N ASN A 16 14.02 -17.87 5.33
CA ASN A 16 13.42 -16.70 5.99
C ASN A 16 14.15 -15.39 5.65
N ASP A 17 15.48 -15.41 5.56
CA ASP A 17 16.28 -14.19 5.35
C ASP A 17 16.11 -13.57 3.95
N GLN A 18 15.70 -14.34 2.94
CA GLN A 18 15.41 -13.84 1.59
C GLN A 18 13.99 -13.29 1.47
N GLN A 19 13.07 -13.74 2.33
CA GLN A 19 11.67 -13.28 2.36
C GLN A 19 11.53 -11.94 3.07
N GLN A 20 12.37 -11.64 4.06
CA GLN A 20 12.33 -10.37 4.79
C GLN A 20 12.57 -9.14 3.88
N PRO A 21 13.61 -9.09 3.03
CA PRO A 21 13.85 -7.94 2.14
C PRO A 21 12.73 -7.75 1.13
N LEU A 22 12.20 -8.84 0.55
CA LEU A 22 11.12 -8.77 -0.43
C LEU A 22 9.82 -8.26 0.21
N ALA A 23 9.48 -8.75 1.40
CA ALA A 23 8.32 -8.28 2.15
C ALA A 23 8.45 -6.79 2.55
N MET A 24 9.66 -6.35 2.94
CA MET A 24 9.92 -4.94 3.23
C MET A 24 9.76 -4.05 1.99
N LEU A 25 10.28 -4.49 0.84
CA LEU A 25 10.12 -3.78 -0.44
C LEU A 25 8.66 -3.69 -0.87
N GLN A 26 7.91 -4.79 -0.80
CA GLN A 26 6.48 -4.79 -1.12
C GLN A 26 5.69 -3.82 -0.23
N LYS A 27 6.04 -3.78 1.06
CA LYS A 27 5.45 -2.82 2.00
C LYS A 27 5.79 -1.39 1.62
N SER A 28 7.06 -1.07 1.33
CA SER A 28 7.44 0.28 0.93
C SER A 28 6.78 0.71 -0.38
N ASP A 29 6.62 -0.20 -1.34
CA ASP A 29 5.95 0.08 -2.61
C ASP A 29 4.46 0.41 -2.37
N LEU A 30 3.79 -0.33 -1.48
CA LEU A 30 2.39 -0.05 -1.12
C LEU A 30 2.22 1.31 -0.43
N GLU A 31 3.14 1.67 0.47
CA GLU A 31 3.16 2.99 1.11
C GLU A 31 3.41 4.09 0.06
N MET A 32 4.35 3.86 -0.85
CA MET A 32 4.67 4.81 -1.92
C MET A 32 3.50 5.03 -2.88
N VAL A 33 2.73 3.99 -3.20
CA VAL A 33 1.53 4.08 -4.05
C VAL A 33 0.46 4.98 -3.43
N ARG A 34 0.35 5.08 -2.09
CA ARG A 34 -0.56 6.05 -1.44
C ARG A 34 -0.08 7.48 -1.67
N VAL A 35 1.21 7.74 -1.44
CA VAL A 35 1.84 9.05 -1.64
C VAL A 35 1.72 9.51 -3.10
N LEU A 36 2.02 8.63 -4.05
CA LEU A 36 1.92 8.93 -5.49
C LEU A 36 0.50 9.32 -5.89
N ASP A 37 -0.50 8.62 -5.37
CA ASP A 37 -1.89 8.93 -5.68
C ASP A 37 -2.29 10.31 -5.14
N ASP A 38 -1.92 10.63 -3.90
CA ASP A 38 -2.22 11.96 -3.33
C ASP A 38 -1.48 13.07 -4.09
N LEU A 39 -0.25 12.82 -4.53
CA LEU A 39 0.49 13.75 -5.39
C LEU A 39 -0.22 13.94 -6.74
N ILE A 40 -0.65 12.87 -7.40
CA ILE A 40 -1.39 12.93 -8.67
C ILE A 40 -2.68 13.75 -8.49
N TYR A 41 -3.45 13.49 -7.44
CA TYR A 41 -4.65 14.27 -7.11
C TYR A 41 -4.33 15.74 -6.86
N LEU A 42 -3.25 16.04 -6.14
CA LEU A 42 -2.81 17.41 -5.89
C LEU A 42 -2.47 18.14 -7.19
N LEU A 43 -1.74 17.49 -8.09
CA LEU A 43 -1.37 18.06 -9.38
C LEU A 43 -2.59 18.29 -10.29
N ILE A 44 -3.54 17.36 -10.30
CA ILE A 44 -4.81 17.53 -11.03
C ILE A 44 -5.61 18.70 -10.46
N ARG A 45 -5.75 18.79 -9.13
CA ARG A 45 -6.48 19.89 -8.46
C ARG A 45 -5.85 21.25 -8.72
N LYS A 46 -4.52 21.31 -8.83
CA LYS A 46 -3.78 22.53 -9.19
C LYS A 46 -3.82 22.84 -10.70
N GLY A 47 -4.39 21.96 -11.52
CA GLY A 47 -4.42 22.10 -12.97
C GLY A 47 -3.06 21.93 -13.64
N VAL A 48 -2.09 21.30 -12.97
CA VAL A 48 -0.74 21.08 -13.50
C VAL A 48 -0.75 19.95 -14.55
N ILE A 49 -1.56 18.93 -14.33
CA ILE A 49 -1.82 17.83 -15.27
C ILE A 49 -3.33 17.57 -15.34
N ALA A 50 -3.84 17.10 -16.47
CA ALA A 50 -5.17 16.55 -16.59
C ALA A 50 -5.12 15.02 -16.52
N ILE A 51 -6.24 14.39 -16.12
CA ILE A 51 -6.34 12.93 -16.10
C ILE A 51 -6.12 12.34 -17.50
N THR A 52 -6.59 13.04 -18.53
CA THR A 52 -6.42 12.66 -19.94
C THR A 52 -4.98 12.61 -20.41
N ASP A 53 -4.05 13.22 -19.68
CA ASP A 53 -2.61 13.24 -20.01
C ASP A 53 -1.92 11.94 -19.61
N LEU A 54 -2.58 11.10 -18.79
CA LEU A 54 -2.04 9.84 -18.30
C LEU A 54 -2.40 8.68 -19.26
N PRO A 55 -1.62 7.58 -19.27
CA PRO A 55 -1.95 6.40 -20.08
C PRO A 55 -3.35 5.83 -19.75
N PRO A 56 -4.09 5.25 -20.73
CA PRO A 56 -5.46 4.78 -20.51
C PRO A 56 -5.65 3.87 -19.30
N MET A 57 -4.69 2.97 -19.05
CA MET A 57 -4.72 2.10 -17.87
C MET A 57 -4.58 2.88 -16.56
N ALA A 58 -3.78 3.94 -16.52
CA ALA A 58 -3.62 4.79 -15.35
C ALA A 58 -4.89 5.61 -15.08
N GLN A 59 -5.56 6.09 -16.14
CA GLN A 59 -6.85 6.78 -16.03
C GLN A 59 -7.90 5.89 -15.35
N VAL A 60 -8.08 4.66 -15.87
CA VAL A 60 -9.04 3.69 -15.31
C VAL A 60 -8.73 3.39 -13.85
N LYS A 61 -7.45 3.16 -13.51
CA LYS A 61 -7.03 2.87 -12.13
C LYS A 61 -7.31 4.05 -11.19
N LEU A 62 -7.01 5.28 -11.61
CA LEU A 62 -7.26 6.48 -10.81
C LEU A 62 -8.77 6.71 -10.61
N MET A 63 -9.59 6.50 -11.63
CA MET A 63 -11.06 6.58 -11.53
C MET A 63 -11.63 5.55 -10.56
N ASN A 64 -11.20 4.29 -10.65
CA ASN A 64 -11.63 3.24 -9.72
C ASN A 64 -11.23 3.59 -8.28
N ARG A 65 -10.04 4.19 -8.09
CA ARG A 65 -9.57 4.63 -6.78
C ARG A 65 -10.34 5.83 -6.25
N ALA A 66 -10.73 6.77 -7.13
CA ALA A 66 -11.60 7.90 -6.81
C ALA A 66 -12.94 7.41 -6.27
N ASN A 67 -13.57 6.48 -7.00
CA ASN A 67 -14.86 5.89 -6.63
C ASN A 67 -14.76 5.15 -5.29
N ALA A 68 -13.74 4.31 -5.10
CA ALA A 68 -13.52 3.62 -3.83
C ALA A 68 -13.33 4.59 -2.65
N ARG A 69 -12.63 5.73 -2.86
CA ARG A 69 -12.51 6.79 -1.85
C ARG A 69 -13.85 7.47 -1.57
N GLN A 70 -14.69 7.70 -2.58
CA GLN A 70 -16.02 8.29 -2.38
C GLN A 70 -16.98 7.35 -1.67
N GLU A 71 -16.96 6.06 -2.00
CA GLU A 71 -17.75 5.03 -1.32
C GLU A 71 -17.33 4.89 0.14
N LEU A 72 -16.03 4.86 0.41
CA LEU A 72 -15.51 4.77 1.78
C LEU A 72 -15.68 6.08 2.54
N GLY A 73 -15.45 7.24 1.92
CA GLY A 73 -15.66 8.55 2.54
C GLY A 73 -17.14 8.86 2.79
N GLY A 74 -18.03 8.39 1.92
CA GLY A 74 -19.48 8.43 2.14
C GLY A 74 -19.91 7.49 3.26
N LEU A 75 -19.29 6.30 3.35
CA LEU A 75 -19.49 5.37 4.47
C LEU A 75 -18.96 5.95 5.79
N GLU A 76 -17.81 6.61 5.78
CA GLU A 76 -17.19 7.24 6.95
C GLU A 76 -17.98 8.47 7.41
N GLN A 77 -18.55 9.24 6.47
CA GLN A 77 -19.49 10.32 6.77
C GLN A 77 -20.84 9.81 7.31
N LEU A 78 -21.28 8.61 6.90
CA LEU A 78 -22.48 7.96 7.42
C LEU A 78 -22.25 7.24 8.75
N LEU A 79 -21.03 6.76 9.03
CA LEU A 79 -20.65 6.10 10.30
C LEU A 79 -20.13 7.08 11.37
N GLY A 80 -19.67 8.27 10.99
CA GLY A 80 -18.94 9.20 11.88
C GLY A 80 -19.40 10.65 11.80
N GLY A 81 -20.67 10.90 11.52
CA GLY A 81 -21.26 12.24 11.43
C GLY A 81 -21.32 13.04 12.75
N ASP A 82 -20.60 12.65 13.79
CA ASP A 82 -20.44 13.45 15.01
C ASP A 82 -19.12 13.10 15.71
N ASP A 83 -18.00 13.58 15.17
CA ASP A 83 -16.83 13.87 16.00
C ASP A 83 -16.17 15.15 15.48
N SER A 84 -16.53 16.22 16.16
CA SER A 84 -16.01 17.57 16.03
C SER A 84 -14.55 17.60 16.51
N ILE A 85 -13.58 17.41 15.61
CA ILE A 85 -12.19 17.84 15.86
C ILE A 85 -11.56 18.30 14.54
N PHE A 86 -11.79 19.57 14.19
CA PHE A 86 -10.80 20.67 14.08
C PHE A 86 -11.47 21.92 13.51
#